data_AF-A0A968VY50-F1
#
_entry.id   AF-A0A968VY50-F1
#
_cell.length_a   1.000
_cell.length_b   1.000
_cell.length_c   1.000
_cell.angle_alpha   90.00
_cell.angle_beta   90.00
_cell.angle_gamma   90.00
#
_symmetry.space_group_name_H-M   'P 1'
#
loop_
_entity.id
_entity.type
_entity.pdbx_description
1 polymer ?
#
loop_
_entity_poly.entity_id
_entity_poly.type
_entity_poly.pdbx_seq_one_letter_code
_entity_poly.pdbx_strand_id
1 'polypeptide(L)'
;MIERAIRSLNFDISYFSHRDFITRELYKNAPFVVVFDRYSPQLVDKRFKINFLDLKTFELSIDEEDVKIYSFKEEKYLYTKDEVNLKGKFKVGEEVKSEYFSFKVLVNNDVEISSLNGTDFFFSFNSMPHLIKSYGNDLSTTTTSRWASVVLVDLNTKNVAKGTDFLNELMDQYMQDNLEKKNHFANITMEYIKNQLGKISDTLNFTAKKMEDYRARNQVFDINTKAQTLTAQLQTLETQKPILRYATIIISTSTSTW
;
A
#
# COMPACT_ATOMS: atom_id res chain seq x y z
N MET A 1 7.41 -4.01 2.57
CA MET A 1 7.38 -5.39 3.07
C MET A 1 8.33 -5.60 4.24
N ILE A 2 9.66 -5.66 4.05
CA ILE A 2 10.63 -5.91 5.15
C ILE A 2 10.44 -4.95 6.32
N GLU A 3 10.40 -3.64 6.06
CA GLU A 3 10.16 -2.64 7.09
C GLU A 3 8.84 -2.87 7.86
N ARG A 4 7.74 -3.14 7.13
CA ARG A 4 6.43 -3.40 7.73
C ARG A 4 6.47 -4.62 8.65
N ALA A 5 7.16 -5.68 8.22
CA ALA A 5 7.32 -6.90 9.02
C ALA A 5 8.15 -6.66 10.29
N ILE A 6 9.30 -5.99 10.16
CA ILE A 6 10.15 -5.62 11.31
C ILE A 6 9.36 -4.78 12.33
N ARG A 7 8.57 -3.83 11.83
CA ARG A 7 7.73 -2.95 12.65
C ARG A 7 6.63 -3.72 13.37
N SER A 8 5.95 -4.64 12.68
CA SER A 8 4.91 -5.50 13.26
C SER A 8 5.46 -6.35 14.43
N LEU A 9 6.68 -6.87 14.28
CA LEU A 9 7.34 -7.71 15.28
C LEU A 9 8.03 -6.94 16.42
N ASN A 10 8.04 -5.60 16.38
CA ASN A 10 8.67 -4.74 17.38
C ASN A 10 10.15 -5.08 17.66
N PHE A 11 10.95 -5.27 16.60
CA PHE A 11 12.39 -5.59 16.71
C PHE A 11 13.28 -4.41 17.13
N ASP A 12 12.70 -3.36 17.72
CA ASP A 12 13.39 -2.14 18.14
C ASP A 12 14.45 -2.40 19.22
N ILE A 13 14.33 -3.50 19.98
CA ILE A 13 15.30 -3.89 21.02
C ILE A 13 15.73 -5.34 20.81
N SER A 14 17.04 -5.58 20.86
CA SER A 14 17.62 -6.92 20.90
C SER A 14 18.27 -7.18 22.25
N TYR A 15 18.18 -8.42 22.74
CA TYR A 15 18.75 -8.86 24.00
C TYR A 15 19.75 -9.99 23.76
N PHE A 16 20.83 -10.00 24.52
CA PHE A 16 21.88 -11.01 24.39
C PHE A 16 22.37 -11.48 25.76
N SER A 17 22.79 -12.73 25.84
CA SER A 17 23.61 -13.26 26.93
C SER A 17 24.98 -13.62 26.39
N HIS A 18 26.01 -13.31 27.14
CA HIS A 18 27.37 -13.79 26.92
C HIS A 18 27.80 -14.65 28.09
N ARG A 19 28.17 -15.89 27.78
CA ARG A 19 28.74 -16.83 28.75
C ARG A 19 29.97 -17.49 28.12
N ASP A 20 31.08 -17.45 28.84
CA ASP A 20 32.39 -17.94 28.43
C ASP A 20 32.85 -17.30 27.10
N PHE A 21 32.60 -17.97 25.97
CA PHE A 21 32.96 -17.51 24.62
C PHE A 21 31.76 -17.48 23.66
N ILE A 22 30.54 -17.67 24.16
CA ILE A 22 29.34 -17.79 23.33
C ILE A 22 28.38 -16.65 23.64
N THR A 23 28.09 -15.85 22.62
CA THR A 23 27.03 -14.84 22.64
C THR A 23 25.77 -15.41 21.99
N ARG A 24 24.65 -15.39 22.70
CA ARG A 24 23.35 -15.83 22.20
C ARG A 24 22.35 -14.70 22.27
N GLU A 25 21.50 -14.58 21.27
CA GLU A 25 20.37 -13.66 21.29
C GLU A 25 19.19 -14.27 22.07
N LEU A 26 18.66 -13.52 23.02
CA LEU A 26 17.58 -13.91 23.93
C LEU A 26 16.22 -13.47 23.39
N TYR A 27 15.88 -13.88 22.17
CA TYR A 27 14.58 -13.55 21.58
C TYR A 27 13.44 -14.22 22.37
N LYS A 28 12.48 -13.42 22.86
CA LYS A 28 11.33 -13.82 23.70
C LYS A 28 11.65 -14.49 25.05
N ASN A 29 12.93 -14.70 25.36
CA ASN A 29 13.40 -15.44 26.55
C ASN A 29 14.36 -14.61 27.42
N ALA A 30 14.39 -13.28 27.24
CA ALA A 30 15.21 -12.42 28.06
C ALA A 30 14.65 -12.35 29.50
N PRO A 31 15.49 -12.44 30.55
CA PRO A 31 15.03 -12.36 31.94
C PRO A 31 14.66 -10.92 32.38
N PHE A 32 14.86 -9.95 31.51
CA PHE A 32 14.54 -8.55 31.73
C PHE A 32 14.00 -7.92 30.44
N VAL A 33 13.31 -6.80 30.60
CA VAL A 33 12.73 -6.01 29.53
C VAL A 33 13.20 -4.57 29.70
N VAL A 34 13.68 -3.98 28.61
CA VAL A 34 14.01 -2.57 28.53
C VAL A 34 12.84 -1.83 27.92
N VAL A 35 12.40 -0.77 28.59
CA VAL A 35 11.34 0.14 28.11
C VAL A 35 11.97 1.51 27.93
N PHE A 36 11.91 2.06 26.72
CA PHE A 36 12.53 3.34 26.40
C PHE A 36 11.50 4.39 26.03
N ASP A 37 11.85 5.66 26.25
CA ASP A 37 11.05 6.78 25.79
C ASP A 37 11.29 7.00 24.29
N ARG A 38 10.25 6.77 23.47
CA ARG A 38 10.29 6.98 22.02
C ARG A 38 10.42 8.46 21.61
N TYR A 39 10.12 9.40 22.52
CA TYR A 39 10.24 10.84 22.27
C TYR A 39 11.63 11.39 22.58
N SER A 40 12.42 10.65 23.36
CA SER A 40 13.80 11.00 23.68
C SER A 40 14.76 10.49 22.60
N PRO A 41 15.88 11.19 22.35
CA PRO A 41 16.98 10.65 21.55
C PRO A 41 17.47 9.33 22.13
N GLN A 42 17.81 8.37 21.27
CA GLN A 42 18.32 7.07 21.67
C GLN A 42 19.60 6.73 20.91
N LEU A 43 20.58 6.29 21.65
CA LEU A 43 21.78 5.63 21.16
C LEU A 43 21.40 4.27 20.58
N VAL A 44 21.75 4.03 19.31
CA VAL A 44 21.34 2.82 18.58
C VAL A 44 22.52 2.03 18.03
N ASP A 45 22.24 0.77 17.67
CA ASP A 45 23.11 -0.17 16.95
C ASP A 45 24.40 -0.54 17.69
N LYS A 46 24.49 -0.21 18.97
CA LYS A 46 25.57 -0.57 19.91
C LYS A 46 25.00 -1.28 21.14
N ARG A 47 25.83 -2.02 21.86
CA ARG A 47 25.41 -2.85 22.99
C ARG A 47 25.68 -2.16 24.32
N PHE A 48 24.65 -2.01 25.12
CA PHE A 48 24.75 -1.75 26.54
C PHE A 48 25.01 -3.07 27.26
N LYS A 49 25.99 -3.09 28.16
CA LYS A 49 26.25 -4.21 29.06
C LYS A 49 25.47 -4.02 30.36
N ILE A 50 24.75 -5.04 30.78
CA ILE A 50 24.05 -5.13 32.05
C ILE A 50 24.63 -6.29 32.86
N ASN A 51 24.99 -6.02 34.10
CA ASN A 51 25.33 -7.03 35.09
C ASN A 51 24.40 -6.88 36.30
N PHE A 52 23.51 -7.85 36.52
CA PHE A 52 22.59 -7.83 37.65
C PHE A 52 23.34 -8.18 38.93
N LEU A 53 23.29 -7.29 39.93
CA LEU A 53 23.87 -7.54 41.25
C LEU A 53 22.87 -8.29 42.14
N ASP A 54 21.58 -7.95 42.01
CA ASP A 54 20.44 -8.63 42.62
C ASP A 54 19.15 -8.31 41.81
N LEU A 55 17.96 -8.72 42.29
CA LEU A 55 16.68 -8.44 41.62
C LEU A 55 16.29 -6.95 41.59
N LYS A 56 16.98 -6.10 42.36
CA LYS A 56 16.66 -4.69 42.55
C LYS A 56 17.71 -3.76 41.98
N THR A 57 18.92 -4.24 41.69
CA THR A 57 20.06 -3.42 41.31
C THR A 57 20.90 -4.08 40.23
N PHE A 58 21.41 -3.25 39.32
CA PHE A 58 22.28 -3.67 38.24
C PHE A 58 23.37 -2.64 37.97
N GLU A 59 24.48 -3.11 37.44
CA GLU A 59 25.50 -2.27 36.82
C GLU A 59 25.23 -2.17 35.32
N LEU A 60 25.22 -0.95 34.82
CA LEU A 60 25.14 -0.64 33.40
C LEU A 60 26.49 -0.09 32.96
N SER A 61 26.99 -0.57 31.83
CA SER A 61 28.14 0.04 31.17
C SER A 61 28.02 0.08 29.65
N ILE A 62 28.51 1.14 29.05
CA ILE A 62 28.74 1.28 27.61
C ILE A 62 30.03 2.05 27.41
N ASP A 63 30.84 1.61 26.45
CA ASP A 63 32.12 2.21 26.09
C ASP A 63 32.29 1.99 24.60
N GLU A 64 31.77 2.93 23.81
CA GLU A 64 31.62 2.79 22.36
C GLU A 64 31.97 4.10 21.66
N GLU A 65 32.64 3.96 20.52
CA GLU A 65 32.98 5.04 19.61
C GLU A 65 32.04 5.05 18.38
N ASP A 66 32.02 6.18 17.67
CA ASP A 66 31.23 6.42 16.44
C ASP A 66 29.75 6.07 16.61
N VAL A 67 29.18 6.61 17.68
CA VAL A 67 27.86 6.26 18.18
C VAL A 67 26.79 7.09 17.48
N LYS A 68 25.80 6.42 16.87
CA LYS A 68 24.68 7.11 16.22
C LYS A 68 23.55 7.36 17.21
N ILE A 69 23.02 8.58 17.18
CA ILE A 69 21.83 8.97 17.93
C ILE A 69 20.64 9.02 16.98
N TYR A 70 19.54 8.38 17.36
CA TYR A 70 18.35 8.16 16.54
C TYR A 70 17.09 8.66 17.25
N SER A 71 16.17 9.26 16.50
CA SER A 71 14.83 9.59 16.96
C SER A 71 13.86 8.53 16.47
N PHE A 72 13.29 7.74 17.40
CA PHE A 72 12.26 6.75 17.08
C PHE A 72 10.93 7.38 16.69
N LYS A 73 10.69 8.64 17.09
CA LYS A 73 9.51 9.40 16.67
C LYS A 73 9.61 9.90 15.23
N GLU A 74 10.77 10.44 14.86
CA GLU A 74 10.99 11.02 13.52
C GLU A 74 11.59 10.01 12.53
N GLU A 75 11.93 8.82 13.02
CA GLU A 75 12.51 7.71 12.28
C GLU A 75 13.81 8.04 11.54
N LYS A 76 14.63 8.94 12.11
CA LYS A 76 15.87 9.42 11.50
C LYS A 76 17.03 9.49 12.47
N TYR A 77 18.24 9.38 11.93
CA TYR A 77 19.46 9.71 12.67
C TYR A 77 19.51 11.23 12.91
N LEU A 78 19.85 11.62 14.13
CA LEU A 78 19.98 13.01 14.54
C LEU A 78 21.41 13.50 14.32
N TYR A 79 22.39 12.77 14.87
CA TYR A 79 23.82 13.06 14.75
C TYR A 79 24.64 11.82 15.17
N THR A 80 25.95 11.90 14.97
CA THR A 80 26.93 10.93 15.48
C THR A 80 27.72 11.57 16.61
N LYS A 81 28.01 10.80 17.65
CA LYS A 81 28.85 11.17 18.78
C LYS A 81 30.12 10.33 18.74
N ASP A 82 31.27 11.00 18.88
CA ASP A 82 32.58 10.36 18.73
C ASP A 82 32.79 9.24 19.77
N GLU A 83 32.46 9.51 21.03
CA GLU A 83 32.64 8.56 22.13
C GLU A 83 31.51 8.72 23.16
N VAL A 84 31.00 7.58 23.64
CA VAL A 84 30.07 7.50 24.76
C VAL A 84 30.59 6.49 25.77
N ASN A 85 31.01 6.99 26.93
CA ASN A 85 31.39 6.18 28.08
C ASN A 85 30.41 6.40 29.24
N LEU A 86 29.85 5.31 29.75
CA LEU A 86 29.03 5.31 30.95
C LEU A 86 29.35 4.04 31.73
N LYS A 87 29.53 4.18 33.04
CA LYS A 87 29.51 3.07 33.98
C LYS A 87 28.85 3.50 35.28
N GLY A 88 27.81 2.81 35.69
CA GLY A 88 27.04 3.19 36.88
C GLY A 88 26.19 2.07 37.45
N LYS A 89 25.79 2.25 38.71
CA LYS A 89 24.84 1.38 39.42
C LYS A 89 23.47 2.03 39.42
N PHE A 90 22.46 1.26 39.04
CA PHE A 90 21.07 1.72 38.92
C PHE A 90 20.11 0.73 39.59
N LYS A 91 18.94 1.21 39.99
CA LYS A 91 17.87 0.34 40.49
C LYS A 91 16.97 -0.13 39.35
N VAL A 92 16.47 -1.35 39.46
CA VAL A 92 15.43 -1.88 38.57
C VAL A 92 14.18 -0.99 38.69
N GLY A 93 13.62 -0.60 37.54
CA GLY A 93 12.48 0.32 37.44
C GLY A 93 12.85 1.81 37.52
N GLU A 94 14.09 2.16 37.87
CA GLU A 94 14.59 3.52 37.82
C GLU A 94 14.82 3.97 36.38
N GLU A 95 14.57 5.26 36.11
CA GLU A 95 14.85 5.85 34.80
C GLU A 95 16.35 6.12 34.67
N VAL A 96 16.98 5.46 33.71
CA VAL A 96 18.35 5.72 33.29
C VAL A 96 18.28 6.73 32.14
N LYS A 97 18.69 7.97 32.43
CA LYS A 97 18.58 9.09 31.49
C LYS A 97 19.92 9.78 31.28
N SER A 98 20.20 10.09 30.02
CA SER A 98 21.30 10.95 29.58
C SER A 98 20.83 11.87 28.45
N GLU A 99 21.75 12.63 27.85
CA GLU A 99 21.50 13.38 26.62
C GLU A 99 21.36 12.49 25.37
N TYR A 100 21.80 11.23 25.45
CA TYR A 100 21.85 10.29 24.33
C TYR A 100 20.83 9.14 24.43
N PHE A 101 20.25 8.89 25.60
CA PHE A 101 19.29 7.82 25.81
C PHE A 101 18.37 8.08 27.01
N SER A 102 17.18 7.49 26.97
CA SER A 102 16.29 7.43 28.14
C SER A 102 15.51 6.12 28.17
N PHE A 103 15.72 5.31 29.21
CA PHE A 103 15.04 4.02 29.36
C PHE A 103 14.96 3.55 30.81
N LYS A 104 14.19 2.49 31.03
CA LYS A 104 14.03 1.76 32.29
C LYS A 104 14.30 0.29 32.04
N VAL A 105 14.96 -0.35 32.99
CA VAL A 105 15.15 -1.80 33.00
C VAL A 105 14.16 -2.42 33.99
N LEU A 106 13.36 -3.36 33.52
CA LEU A 106 12.41 -4.12 34.33
C LEU A 106 12.86 -5.59 34.35
N VAL A 107 12.84 -6.23 35.50
CA VAL A 107 13.15 -7.66 35.63
C VAL A 107 11.85 -8.43 35.80
N ASN A 108 11.77 -9.62 35.19
CA ASN A 108 10.61 -10.48 35.42
C ASN A 108 10.71 -11.11 36.82
N ASN A 109 9.65 -11.00 37.63
CA ASN A 109 9.64 -11.46 39.02
C ASN A 109 9.81 -12.97 39.18
N ASP A 110 9.52 -13.75 38.13
CA ASP A 110 9.66 -15.21 38.14
C ASP A 110 11.09 -15.70 37.85
N VAL A 111 12.04 -14.78 37.65
CA VAL A 111 13.44 -15.12 37.34
C VAL A 111 14.21 -15.43 38.62
N GLU A 112 14.79 -16.63 38.68
CA GLU A 112 15.70 -16.98 39.77
C GLU A 112 17.01 -16.18 39.68
N ILE A 113 17.45 -15.58 40.78
CA ILE A 113 18.71 -14.82 40.87
C ILE A 113 19.93 -15.66 40.48
N SER A 114 19.89 -16.95 40.77
CA SER A 114 20.89 -17.95 40.38
C SER A 114 21.14 -17.97 38.86
N SER A 115 20.10 -17.73 38.05
CA SER A 115 20.18 -17.69 36.58
C SER A 115 20.86 -16.44 36.04
N LEU A 116 20.96 -15.38 36.86
CA LEU A 116 21.58 -14.11 36.50
C LEU A 116 23.07 -14.08 36.86
N ASN A 117 23.50 -14.89 37.83
CA ASN A 117 24.89 -14.91 38.30
C ASN A 117 25.85 -15.52 37.27
N GLY A 118 26.96 -14.82 37.02
CA GLY A 118 28.03 -15.28 36.13
C GLY A 118 27.67 -15.24 34.63
N THR A 119 26.63 -14.50 34.25
CA THR A 119 26.26 -14.27 32.86
C THR A 119 26.23 -12.78 32.58
N ASP A 120 26.99 -12.34 31.58
CA ASP A 120 26.93 -10.95 31.13
C ASP A 120 25.73 -10.77 30.20
N PHE A 121 24.84 -9.84 30.51
CA PHE A 121 23.71 -9.51 29.65
C PHE A 121 24.00 -8.27 28.83
N PHE A 122 23.41 -8.21 27.64
CA PHE A 122 23.48 -7.04 26.79
C PHE A 122 22.13 -6.74 26.18
N PHE A 123 21.91 -5.48 25.86
CA PHE A 123 20.81 -5.08 24.99
C PHE A 123 21.27 -3.99 24.03
N SER A 124 20.55 -3.85 22.92
CA SER A 124 20.76 -2.78 21.95
C SER A 124 19.43 -2.24 21.47
N PHE A 125 19.33 -0.92 21.33
CA PHE A 125 18.29 -0.31 20.52
C PHE A 125 18.70 -0.41 19.05
N ASN A 126 17.79 -0.83 18.19
CA ASN A 126 18.10 -1.05 16.78
C ASN A 126 17.40 0.03 15.96
N SER A 127 18.15 0.71 15.10
CA SER A 127 17.55 1.67 14.19
C SER A 127 16.84 0.94 13.04
N MET A 128 15.69 1.48 12.59
CA MET A 128 14.96 0.90 11.47
C MET A 128 15.82 0.75 10.20
N PRO A 129 16.66 1.74 9.80
CA PRO A 129 17.55 1.58 8.66
C PRO A 129 18.58 0.46 8.84
N HIS A 130 19.10 0.27 10.06
CA HIS A 130 20.02 -0.82 10.35
C HIS A 130 19.35 -2.19 10.22
N LEU A 131 18.15 -2.34 10.79
CA LEU A 131 17.38 -3.58 10.72
C LEU A 131 17.02 -3.94 9.27
N ILE A 132 16.48 -2.98 8.49
CA ILE A 132 16.15 -3.20 7.08
C ILE A 132 17.38 -3.66 6.31
N LYS A 133 18.53 -3.02 6.54
CA LYS A 133 19.78 -3.37 5.86
C LYS A 133 20.26 -4.77 6.26
N SER A 134 20.23 -5.11 7.55
CA SER A 134 20.65 -6.44 8.04
C SER A 134 19.77 -7.53 7.45
N TYR A 135 18.45 -7.45 7.68
CA TYR A 135 17.52 -8.46 7.19
C TYR A 135 17.46 -8.50 5.66
N GLY A 136 17.63 -7.37 4.97
CA GLY A 136 17.70 -7.33 3.51
C GLY A 136 18.96 -8.01 2.95
N ASN A 137 20.08 -7.97 3.66
CA ASN A 137 21.31 -8.67 3.27
C ASN A 137 21.26 -10.16 3.60
N ASP A 138 20.61 -10.52 4.71
CA ASP A 138 20.51 -11.89 5.19
C ASP A 138 19.38 -12.69 4.53
N LEU A 139 18.45 -12.00 3.86
CA LEU A 139 17.36 -12.59 3.10
C LEU A 139 17.78 -12.82 1.65
N SER A 140 17.59 -14.04 1.16
CA SER A 140 17.80 -14.39 -0.24
C SER A 140 16.56 -15.05 -0.83
N THR A 141 16.35 -14.82 -2.12
CA THR A 141 15.25 -15.45 -2.87
C THR A 141 15.83 -16.12 -4.10
N THR A 142 15.48 -17.38 -4.31
CA THR A 142 15.92 -18.15 -5.48
C THR A 142 14.73 -18.82 -6.15
N THR A 143 14.75 -18.86 -7.47
CA THR A 143 13.79 -19.63 -8.26
C THR A 143 14.48 -20.90 -8.73
N THR A 144 13.85 -22.05 -8.50
CA THR A 144 14.41 -23.36 -8.87
C THR A 144 14.54 -23.54 -10.39
N SER A 145 13.82 -22.75 -11.19
CA SER A 145 14.05 -22.58 -12.64
C SER A 145 13.33 -21.34 -13.18
N ARG A 146 13.63 -20.93 -14.42
CA ARG A 146 12.94 -19.84 -15.15
C ARG A 146 11.43 -20.08 -15.32
N TRP A 147 10.97 -21.33 -15.20
CA TRP A 147 9.58 -21.75 -15.32
C TRP A 147 8.98 -22.20 -13.98
N ALA A 148 9.73 -22.11 -12.89
CA ALA A 148 9.26 -22.56 -11.59
C ALA A 148 8.17 -21.62 -11.06
N SER A 149 7.03 -22.19 -10.66
CA SER A 149 5.98 -21.47 -9.95
C SER A 149 6.26 -21.31 -8.45
N VAL A 150 7.39 -21.84 -7.97
CA VAL A 150 7.79 -21.83 -6.57
C VAL A 150 9.04 -20.96 -6.41
N VAL A 151 8.99 -20.07 -5.43
CA VAL A 151 10.12 -19.23 -4.99
C VAL A 151 10.59 -19.78 -3.65
N LEU A 152 11.89 -20.07 -3.55
CA LEU A 152 12.54 -20.39 -2.29
C LEU A 152 12.99 -19.10 -1.63
N VAL A 153 12.72 -18.98 -0.33
CA VAL A 153 13.07 -17.82 0.48
C VAL A 153 13.86 -18.31 1.67
N ASP A 154 15.12 -17.88 1.75
CA ASP A 154 16.07 -18.30 2.77
C ASP A 154 16.50 -17.09 3.58
N LEU A 155 16.55 -17.25 4.91
CA LEU A 155 17.04 -16.24 5.84
C LEU A 155 18.20 -16.80 6.64
N ASN A 156 19.36 -16.14 6.56
CA ASN A 156 20.48 -16.43 7.44
C ASN A 156 20.27 -15.75 8.80
N THR A 157 20.14 -16.53 9.88
CA THR A 157 19.89 -15.97 11.22
C THR A 157 20.64 -16.75 12.30
N LYS A 158 21.00 -16.05 13.38
CA LYS A 158 21.57 -16.66 14.60
C LYS A 158 20.51 -17.23 15.52
N ASN A 159 19.26 -16.81 15.38
CA ASN A 159 18.13 -17.28 16.19
C ASN A 159 17.02 -17.77 15.27
N VAL A 160 16.80 -19.10 15.28
CA VAL A 160 15.82 -19.77 14.41
C VAL A 160 14.41 -19.26 14.68
N ALA A 161 14.00 -19.16 15.95
CA ALA A 161 12.65 -18.70 16.30
C ALA A 161 12.40 -17.25 15.83
N LYS A 162 13.38 -16.36 16.01
CA LYS A 162 13.30 -14.98 15.50
C LYS A 162 13.21 -14.92 13.98
N GLY A 163 13.97 -15.78 13.30
CA GLY A 163 13.94 -15.88 11.84
C GLY A 163 12.62 -16.42 11.31
N THR A 164 12.06 -17.44 11.96
CA THR A 164 10.75 -18.01 11.62
C THR A 164 9.65 -16.98 11.77
N ASP A 165 9.61 -16.24 12.88
CA ASP A 165 8.63 -15.17 13.09
C ASP A 165 8.77 -14.08 12.01
N PHE A 166 10.00 -13.68 11.69
CA PHE A 166 10.26 -12.72 10.61
C PHE A 166 9.78 -13.21 9.24
N LEU A 167 10.08 -14.45 8.87
CA LEU A 167 9.66 -15.01 7.59
C LEU A 167 8.14 -15.13 7.48
N ASN A 168 7.48 -15.57 8.55
CA ASN A 168 6.02 -15.65 8.60
C ASN A 168 5.38 -14.27 8.41
N GLU A 169 5.83 -13.29 9.20
CA GLU A 169 5.31 -11.92 9.09
C GLU A 169 5.61 -11.32 7.71
N LEU A 170 6.80 -11.57 7.14
CA LEU A 170 7.15 -11.11 5.79
C LEU A 170 6.18 -11.67 4.74
N MET A 171 5.78 -12.94 4.87
CA MET A 171 4.82 -13.59 3.99
C MET A 171 3.41 -13.01 4.18
N ASP A 172 2.98 -12.75 5.41
CA ASP A 172 1.69 -12.12 5.70
C ASP A 172 1.62 -10.72 5.09
N GLN A 173 2.67 -9.91 5.25
CA GLN A 173 2.79 -8.60 4.60
C GLN A 173 2.79 -8.72 3.07
N TYR A 174 3.40 -9.78 2.52
CA TYR A 174 3.37 -10.06 1.08
C TYR A 174 1.96 -10.37 0.57
N MET A 175 1.21 -11.17 1.31
CA MET A 175 -0.17 -11.51 0.97
C MET A 175 -1.08 -10.27 1.03
N GLN A 176 -0.93 -9.45 2.07
CA GLN A 176 -1.70 -8.23 2.24
C GLN A 176 -1.44 -7.22 1.12
N ASP A 177 -0.16 -6.95 0.80
CA ASP A 177 0.21 -6.05 -0.31
C ASP A 177 -0.34 -6.56 -1.66
N ASN A 178 -0.40 -7.87 -1.88
CA ASN A 178 -0.99 -8.44 -3.09
C ASN A 178 -2.50 -8.27 -3.16
N LEU A 179 -3.20 -8.43 -2.04
CA LEU A 179 -4.63 -8.19 -1.96
C LEU A 179 -4.95 -6.72 -2.23
N GLU A 180 -4.19 -5.80 -1.61
CA GLU A 180 -4.31 -4.35 -1.83
C GLU A 180 -4.12 -3.99 -3.31
N LYS A 181 -3.08 -4.54 -3.95
CA LYS A 181 -2.85 -4.36 -5.40
C LYS A 181 -4.01 -4.87 -6.24
N LYS A 182 -4.51 -6.08 -5.96
CA LYS A 182 -5.67 -6.64 -6.69
C LYS A 182 -6.90 -5.75 -6.56
N ASN A 183 -7.21 -5.28 -5.36
CA ASN A 183 -8.32 -4.36 -5.11
C ASN A 183 -8.13 -3.03 -5.85
N HIS A 184 -6.91 -2.48 -5.84
CA HIS A 184 -6.59 -1.26 -6.57
C HIS A 184 -6.80 -1.43 -8.09
N PHE A 185 -6.32 -2.52 -8.68
CA PHE A 185 -6.53 -2.83 -10.10
C PHE A 185 -8.01 -3.04 -10.45
N ALA A 186 -8.76 -3.72 -9.58
CA ALA A 186 -10.20 -3.89 -9.75
C ALA A 186 -10.93 -2.54 -9.76
N ASN A 187 -10.59 -1.63 -8.85
CA ASN A 187 -11.15 -0.29 -8.80
C ASN A 187 -10.84 0.51 -10.08
N ILE A 188 -9.59 0.51 -10.54
CA ILE A 188 -9.21 1.17 -11.80
C ILE A 188 -10.00 0.58 -12.98
N THR A 189 -10.14 -0.75 -13.02
CA THR A 189 -10.87 -1.42 -14.11
C THR A 189 -12.36 -1.07 -14.08
N MET A 190 -12.97 -1.02 -12.91
CA MET A 190 -14.35 -0.56 -12.76
C MET A 190 -14.53 0.90 -13.23
N GLU A 191 -13.61 1.78 -12.86
CA GLU A 191 -13.63 3.18 -13.30
C GLU A 191 -13.47 3.30 -14.83
N TYR A 192 -12.55 2.54 -15.41
CA TYR A 192 -12.37 2.46 -16.86
C TYR A 192 -13.65 2.00 -17.57
N ILE A 193 -14.30 0.95 -17.07
CA ILE A 193 -15.57 0.44 -17.63
C ILE A 193 -16.67 1.50 -17.52
N LYS A 194 -16.82 2.17 -16.37
CA LYS A 194 -17.80 3.25 -16.19
C LYS A 194 -17.59 4.38 -17.20
N ASN A 195 -16.34 4.80 -17.39
CA ASN A 195 -15.99 5.83 -18.36
C ASN A 195 -16.31 5.40 -19.80
N GLN A 196 -16.07 4.13 -20.14
CA GLN A 196 -16.38 3.62 -21.47
C GLN A 196 -17.89 3.49 -21.73
N LEU A 197 -18.67 3.06 -20.73
CA LEU A 197 -20.13 3.03 -20.81
C LEU A 197 -20.72 4.43 -20.97
N GLY A 198 -20.18 5.43 -20.25
CA GLY A 198 -20.56 6.83 -20.41
C GLY A 198 -20.35 7.33 -21.84
N LYS A 199 -19.15 7.11 -22.41
CA LYS A 199 -18.84 7.48 -23.80
C LYS A 199 -19.75 6.81 -24.82
N ILE A 200 -20.07 5.53 -24.64
CA ILE A 200 -20.99 4.81 -25.52
C ILE A 200 -22.40 5.40 -25.41
N SER A 201 -22.88 5.68 -24.20
CA SER A 201 -24.18 6.31 -23.96
C SER A 201 -24.27 7.69 -24.63
N ASP A 202 -23.23 8.52 -24.48
CA ASP A 202 -23.16 9.84 -25.13
C ASP A 202 -23.18 9.72 -26.66
N THR A 203 -22.43 8.75 -27.20
CA THR A 203 -22.39 8.47 -28.64
C THR A 203 -23.74 8.00 -29.17
N LEU A 204 -24.45 7.14 -28.43
CA LEU A 204 -25.79 6.67 -28.77
C LEU A 204 -26.80 7.82 -28.75
N ASN A 205 -26.80 8.64 -27.70
CA ASN A 205 -27.69 9.81 -27.59
C ASN A 205 -27.43 10.80 -28.73
N PHE A 206 -26.17 11.06 -29.05
CA PHE A 206 -25.79 11.91 -30.18
C PHE A 206 -26.27 11.34 -31.52
N THR A 207 -26.12 10.03 -31.73
CA THR A 207 -26.56 9.36 -32.97
C THR A 207 -28.08 9.35 -33.09
N ALA A 208 -28.81 9.11 -32.00
CA ALA A 208 -30.26 9.16 -31.96
C ALA A 208 -30.77 10.56 -32.31
N LYS A 209 -30.19 11.61 -31.71
CA LYS A 209 -30.51 13.01 -32.02
C LYS A 209 -30.22 13.36 -33.47
N LYS A 210 -29.09 12.93 -34.02
CA LYS A 210 -28.79 13.09 -35.46
C LYS A 210 -29.82 12.40 -36.36
N MET A 211 -30.29 11.21 -35.98
CA MET A 211 -31.30 10.47 -36.73
C MET A 211 -32.66 11.16 -36.67
N GLU A 212 -33.05 11.70 -35.52
CA GLU A 212 -34.24 12.53 -35.33
C GLU A 212 -34.17 13.80 -36.20
N ASP A 213 -33.07 14.54 -36.12
CA ASP A 213 -32.82 15.72 -36.94
C ASP A 213 -32.88 15.42 -38.44
N TYR A 214 -32.32 14.29 -38.88
CA TYR A 214 -32.39 13.85 -40.27
C TYR A 214 -33.83 13.57 -40.71
N ARG A 215 -34.62 12.86 -39.87
CA ARG A 215 -36.04 12.58 -40.15
C ARG A 215 -36.86 13.86 -40.24
N ALA A 216 -36.63 14.81 -39.33
CA ALA A 216 -37.30 16.11 -39.30
C ALA A 216 -36.97 16.96 -40.54
N ARG A 217 -35.68 17.09 -40.89
CA ARG A 217 -35.24 17.88 -42.06
C ARG A 217 -35.72 17.31 -43.38
N ASN A 218 -35.67 15.99 -43.54
CA ASN A 218 -36.06 15.34 -44.79
C ASN A 218 -37.55 15.03 -44.89
N GLN A 219 -38.37 15.48 -43.91
CA GLN A 219 -39.82 15.27 -43.89
C GLN A 219 -40.20 13.81 -44.20
N VAL A 220 -39.41 12.85 -43.71
CA VAL A 220 -39.58 11.41 -44.04
C VAL A 220 -40.92 10.89 -43.50
N PHE A 221 -41.48 11.57 -42.49
CA PHE A 221 -42.83 11.35 -41.99
C PHE A 221 -43.93 11.69 -43.02
N ASP A 222 -43.67 12.62 -43.94
CA ASP A 222 -44.64 13.17 -44.89
C ASP A 222 -44.42 12.73 -46.34
N ILE A 223 -43.53 11.77 -46.61
CA ILE A 223 -43.35 11.26 -47.99
C ILE A 223 -44.62 10.55 -48.47
N ASN A 224 -45.25 9.75 -47.62
CA ASN A 224 -46.49 9.05 -47.96
C ASN A 224 -47.67 10.02 -48.11
N THR A 225 -47.78 11.02 -47.24
CA THR A 225 -48.85 12.04 -47.31
C THR A 225 -48.64 12.95 -48.53
N LYS A 226 -47.41 13.39 -48.83
CA LYS A 226 -47.10 14.12 -50.05
C LYS A 226 -47.34 13.29 -51.30
N ALA A 227 -46.98 12.01 -51.32
CA ALA A 227 -47.26 11.13 -52.45
C ALA A 227 -48.77 10.99 -52.69
N GLN A 228 -49.56 10.76 -51.62
CA GLN A 228 -51.03 10.71 -51.72
C GLN A 228 -51.62 12.04 -52.20
N THR A 229 -51.13 13.17 -51.68
CA THR A 229 -51.59 14.50 -52.09
C THR A 229 -51.25 14.78 -53.56
N LEU A 230 -50.06 14.37 -54.01
CA LEU A 230 -49.62 14.52 -55.39
C LEU A 230 -50.43 13.63 -56.34
N THR A 231 -50.72 12.38 -55.94
CA THR A 231 -51.60 11.48 -56.70
C THR A 231 -53.02 12.02 -56.79
N ALA A 232 -53.56 12.57 -55.71
CA ALA A 232 -54.87 13.22 -55.71
C ALA A 232 -54.89 14.45 -56.63
N GLN A 233 -53.85 15.29 -56.60
CA GLN A 233 -53.71 16.42 -57.53
C GLN A 233 -53.62 15.97 -58.99
N LEU A 234 -52.86 14.92 -59.29
CA LEU A 234 -52.79 14.33 -60.64
C LEU A 234 -54.16 13.84 -61.13
N GLN A 235 -54.90 13.12 -60.28
CA GLN A 235 -56.27 12.69 -60.62
C GLN A 235 -57.18 13.88 -60.90
N THR A 236 -57.12 14.94 -60.08
CA THR A 236 -57.94 16.14 -60.33
C THR A 236 -57.58 16.81 -61.66
N LEU A 237 -56.30 16.92 -62.00
CA LEU A 237 -55.85 17.47 -63.28
C LEU A 237 -56.30 16.60 -64.47
N GLU A 238 -56.25 15.27 -64.34
CA GLU A 238 -56.77 14.34 -65.35
C GLU A 238 -58.27 14.50 -65.56
N THR A 239 -59.06 14.76 -64.50
CA THR A 239 -60.50 15.03 -64.63
C THR A 239 -60.81 16.41 -65.21
N GLN A 240 -60.00 17.43 -64.95
CA GLN A 240 -60.21 18.79 -65.47
C GLN A 240 -59.81 18.93 -66.95
N LYS A 241 -58.77 18.21 -67.39
CA LYS A 241 -58.27 18.25 -68.78
C LYS A 241 -59.35 17.98 -69.86
N PRO A 242 -60.21 16.95 -69.75
CA PRO A 242 -61.29 16.74 -70.72
C PRO A 242 -62.36 17.83 -70.60
N ILE A 243 -62.72 18.28 -69.40
CA ILE A 243 -63.72 19.34 -69.18
C ILE A 243 -63.28 20.63 -69.88
N LEU A 244 -62.01 21.01 -69.74
CA LEU A 244 -61.44 22.17 -70.44
C LEU A 244 -61.42 21.97 -71.96
N ARG A 245 -61.07 20.78 -72.47
CA ARG A 245 -61.18 20.48 -73.92
C ARG A 245 -62.61 20.62 -74.42
N TYR A 246 -63.59 20.09 -73.69
CA TYR A 246 -65.01 20.22 -74.07
C TYR A 246 -65.45 21.68 -74.06
N ALA A 247 -65.07 22.47 -73.04
CA ALA A 247 -65.36 23.90 -72.99
C ALA A 247 -64.73 24.66 -74.16
N THR A 248 -63.46 24.38 -74.52
CA THR A 248 -62.80 25.00 -75.68
C THR A 248 -63.48 24.63 -77.00
N ILE A 249 -63.90 23.36 -77.17
CA ILE A 249 -64.62 22.92 -78.36
C ILE A 249 -65.96 23.67 -78.47
N ILE A 250 -66.74 23.72 -77.40
CA ILE A 250 -68.04 24.42 -77.37
C ILE A 250 -67.88 25.91 -77.69
N ILE A 251 -66.89 26.58 -77.09
CA ILE A 251 -66.60 27.99 -77.36
C ILE A 251 -66.20 28.17 -78.84
N SER A 252 -65.31 27.32 -79.37
CA SER A 252 -64.88 27.39 -80.78
C SER A 252 -66.03 27.16 -81.79
N THR A 253 -66.97 26.26 -81.47
CA THR A 253 -68.17 26.02 -82.29
C THR A 253 -69.22 27.12 -82.19
N SER A 254 -69.27 27.84 -81.05
CA SER A 254 -70.18 28.98 -80.87
C SER A 254 -69.68 30.26 -81.56
N THR A 255 -68.36 30.39 -81.74
CA THR A 255 -67.73 31.50 -82.46
C THR A 255 -67.66 31.30 -83.98
N SER A 256 -68.01 30.12 -84.50
CA SER A 256 -68.03 29.83 -85.94
C SER A 256 -69.43 29.92 -86.57
N THR A 257 -70.44 30.40 -85.84
CA THR A 257 -71.84 30.52 -86.30
C THR A 257 -72.36 31.97 -86.34
N TRP A 258 -71.48 32.95 -86.51
CA TRP A 258 -71.86 34.34 -86.86
C TRP A 258 -70.90 34.89 -87.91
#